data_AF-A0A4V3BZD4-F1
#
_entry.id   AF-A0A4V3BZD4-F1
#
_cell.length_a   1.000
_cell.length_b   1.000
_cell.length_c   1.000
_cell.angle_alpha   90.00
_cell.angle_beta   90.00
_cell.angle_gamma   90.00
#
_symmetry.space_group_name_H-M   'P 1'
#
loop_
_entity.id
_entity.type
_entity.pdbx_description
1 polymer ?
#
loop_
_entity_poly.entity_id
_entity_poly.type
_entity_poly.pdbx_seq_one_letter_code
_entity_poly.pdbx_strand_id
1 'polypeptide(L)'
;MGSEREGFSGEGRPICHEAAARGVEVEEQQAALWQADRAAWARDQPVTARLASHLSLATVSGAHLPTATTDGRHLLFNAAWSAGLDTRTRRFLQAHLVWHCVAGHLHAPRDWERRRWHLACDHKVNALLLLLGIPLPDDAVLFPACIGQSLPAVYDWLGHFPGLESERSLDMAPITWTSHLSDDTLLRWWQEKAQEVAKRYLGTPYLSGHVAAFLVTRQ
;
A
#
# COMPACT_ATOMS: atom_id res chain seq x y z
N MET A 1 41.82 -36.19 52.02
CA MET A 1 40.36 -36.35 51.86
C MET A 1 39.76 -34.96 51.81
N GLY A 2 39.46 -34.49 50.60
CA GLY A 2 38.89 -33.18 50.37
C GLY A 2 38.71 -32.96 48.88
N SER A 3 37.46 -32.72 48.46
CA SER A 3 37.08 -31.74 47.45
C SER A 3 35.61 -31.98 47.12
N GLU A 4 34.80 -30.99 47.46
CA GLU A 4 33.47 -30.76 46.92
C GLU A 4 33.49 -30.75 45.39
N ARG A 5 32.41 -31.19 44.75
CA ARG A 5 31.94 -30.61 43.49
C ARG A 5 30.43 -30.46 43.50
N GLU A 6 30.08 -29.21 43.32
CA GLU A 6 28.78 -28.57 43.24
C GLU A 6 27.89 -29.14 42.14
N GLY A 7 26.58 -29.06 42.37
CA GLY A 7 25.57 -29.32 41.36
C GLY A 7 25.56 -28.24 40.28
N PHE A 8 25.31 -28.67 39.05
CA PHE A 8 24.95 -27.79 37.96
C PHE A 8 23.53 -28.15 37.52
N SER A 9 22.55 -27.42 38.05
CA SER A 9 21.17 -27.44 37.57
C SER A 9 21.07 -26.42 36.44
N GLY A 10 21.17 -26.89 35.19
CA GLY A 10 20.99 -26.07 34.00
C GLY A 10 19.51 -25.95 33.65
N GLU A 11 18.85 -24.88 34.08
CA GLU A 11 17.53 -24.48 33.57
C GLU A 11 17.67 -23.93 32.14
N GLY A 12 17.47 -24.77 31.15
CA GLY A 12 17.24 -24.34 29.77
C GLY A 12 15.82 -23.79 29.62
N ARG A 13 15.63 -22.47 29.82
CA ARG A 13 14.37 -21.79 29.47
C ARG A 13 14.24 -21.58 27.94
N PRO A 14 13.01 -21.58 27.39
CA PRO A 14 12.77 -21.84 25.97
C PRO A 14 12.80 -20.55 25.14
N ILE A 15 13.93 -20.28 24.50
CA ILE A 15 14.14 -19.11 23.61
C ILE A 15 13.08 -19.05 22.48
N CYS A 16 12.56 -20.19 22.02
CA CYS A 16 11.59 -20.26 20.93
C CYS A 16 10.20 -19.71 21.28
N HIS A 17 9.73 -19.90 22.52
CA HIS A 17 8.41 -19.42 22.93
C HIS A 17 8.38 -17.89 23.08
N GLU A 18 9.47 -17.32 23.58
CA GLU A 18 9.57 -15.87 23.79
C GLU A 18 9.71 -15.12 22.46
N ALA A 19 10.47 -15.68 21.50
CA ALA A 19 10.56 -15.12 20.15
C ALA A 19 9.22 -15.16 19.41
N ALA A 20 8.48 -16.27 19.52
CA ALA A 20 7.14 -16.39 18.93
C ALA A 20 6.13 -15.41 19.56
N ALA A 21 6.15 -15.26 20.88
CA ALA A 21 5.30 -14.31 21.59
C ALA A 21 5.59 -12.85 21.18
N ARG A 22 6.87 -12.47 21.08
CA ARG A 22 7.28 -11.15 20.58
C ARG A 22 6.84 -10.91 19.14
N GLY A 23 6.88 -11.93 18.30
CA GLY A 23 6.40 -11.86 16.91
C GLY A 23 4.90 -11.53 16.84
N VAL A 24 4.08 -12.23 17.63
CA VAL A 24 2.63 -12.00 17.71
C VAL A 24 2.33 -10.59 18.24
N GLU A 25 3.05 -10.13 19.26
CA GLU A 25 2.88 -8.78 19.82
C GLU A 25 3.17 -7.68 18.79
N VAL A 26 4.23 -7.83 18.00
CA VAL A 26 4.56 -6.89 16.91
C VAL A 26 3.46 -6.89 15.84
N GLU A 27 2.94 -8.05 15.46
CA GLU A 27 1.85 -8.14 14.47
C GLU A 27 0.58 -7.42 14.95
N GLU A 28 0.13 -7.68 16.17
CA GLU A 28 -1.05 -7.04 16.76
C GLU A 28 -0.84 -5.51 16.89
N GLN A 29 0.33 -5.09 17.35
CA GLN A 29 0.66 -3.68 17.49
C GLN A 29 0.62 -2.95 16.14
N GLN A 30 1.23 -3.54 15.10
CA GLN A 30 1.26 -2.90 13.77
C GLN A 30 -0.12 -2.91 13.11
N ALA A 31 -0.92 -3.96 13.28
CA ALA A 31 -2.31 -3.98 12.83
C ALA A 31 -3.14 -2.87 13.51
N ALA A 32 -2.96 -2.67 14.81
CA ALA A 32 -3.62 -1.59 15.54
C ALA A 32 -3.20 -0.19 15.03
N LEU A 33 -1.92 0.02 14.70
CA LEU A 33 -1.44 1.28 14.12
C LEU A 33 -2.04 1.56 12.74
N TRP A 34 -2.08 0.57 11.85
CA TRP A 34 -2.73 0.72 10.53
C TRP A 34 -4.23 1.00 10.65
N GLN A 35 -4.90 0.39 11.64
CA GLN A 35 -6.32 0.67 11.92
C GLN A 35 -6.52 2.08 12.47
N ALA A 36 -5.65 2.54 13.37
CA ALA A 36 -5.70 3.88 13.93
C ALA A 36 -5.44 4.97 12.88
N ASP A 37 -4.50 4.74 11.96
CA ASP A 37 -4.22 5.65 10.84
C ASP A 37 -5.43 5.79 9.90
N ARG A 38 -6.06 4.67 9.55
CA ARG A 38 -7.32 4.65 8.79
C ARG A 38 -8.43 5.41 9.51
N ALA A 39 -8.57 5.21 10.81
CA ALA A 39 -9.60 5.91 11.61
C ALA A 39 -9.35 7.43 11.66
N ALA A 40 -8.08 7.86 11.72
CA ALA A 40 -7.71 9.26 11.73
C ALA A 40 -8.11 10.01 10.44
N TRP A 41 -8.14 9.32 9.28
CA TRP A 41 -8.59 9.90 8.03
C TRP A 41 -10.05 10.31 8.01
N ALA A 42 -10.91 9.76 8.88
CA ALA A 42 -12.33 10.10 8.88
C ALA A 42 -12.58 11.62 9.02
N ARG A 43 -11.67 12.33 9.68
CA ARG A 43 -11.73 13.78 9.85
C ARG A 43 -11.13 14.54 8.65
N ASP A 44 -9.90 14.20 8.28
CA ASP A 44 -9.09 15.04 7.38
C ASP A 44 -9.07 14.54 5.92
N GLN A 45 -9.44 13.28 5.69
CA GLN A 45 -9.40 12.58 4.39
C GLN A 45 -10.63 11.67 4.21
N PRO A 46 -11.87 12.17 4.33
CA PRO A 46 -13.08 11.34 4.42
C PRO A 46 -13.39 10.55 3.13
N VAL A 47 -12.93 11.03 1.98
CA VAL A 47 -12.98 10.30 0.70
C VAL A 47 -12.13 9.03 0.78
N THR A 48 -10.84 9.18 1.11
CA THR A 48 -9.90 8.07 1.29
C THR A 48 -10.35 7.13 2.41
N ALA A 49 -10.84 7.65 3.54
CA ALA A 49 -11.38 6.85 4.64
C ALA A 49 -12.56 5.96 4.19
N ARG A 50 -13.49 6.52 3.41
CA ARG A 50 -14.64 5.77 2.87
C ARG A 50 -14.19 4.68 1.92
N LEU A 51 -13.26 4.98 1.01
CA LEU A 51 -12.71 4.00 0.08
C LEU A 51 -11.92 2.91 0.83
N ALA A 52 -11.15 3.26 1.85
CA ALA A 52 -10.40 2.31 2.66
C ALA A 52 -11.30 1.38 3.49
N SER A 53 -12.52 1.79 3.84
CA SER A 53 -13.46 0.96 4.62
C SER A 53 -13.91 -0.33 3.90
N HIS A 54 -13.65 -0.40 2.60
CA HIS A 54 -13.89 -1.56 1.75
C HIS A 54 -12.78 -2.60 1.77
N LEU A 55 -11.65 -2.32 2.42
CA LEU A 55 -10.46 -3.17 2.44
C LEU A 55 -10.18 -3.71 3.83
N SER A 56 -9.98 -5.02 3.95
CA SER A 56 -9.50 -5.63 5.20
C SER A 56 -8.01 -5.35 5.40
N LEU A 57 -7.55 -5.26 6.65
CA LEU A 57 -6.12 -5.17 6.98
C LEU A 57 -5.63 -6.55 7.39
N ALA A 58 -4.49 -6.99 6.87
CA ALA A 58 -3.86 -8.23 7.32
C ALA A 58 -2.33 -8.14 7.32
N THR A 59 -1.73 -8.70 8.36
CA THR A 59 -0.29 -8.91 8.43
C THR A 59 0.10 -10.15 7.62
N VAL A 60 1.27 -10.10 6.99
CA VAL A 60 1.84 -11.22 6.24
C VAL A 60 3.30 -11.37 6.65
N SER A 61 3.76 -12.62 6.80
CA SER A 61 5.16 -12.90 7.11
C SER A 61 6.11 -12.29 6.07
N GLY A 62 7.22 -11.72 6.55
CA GLY A 62 8.29 -11.15 5.73
C GLY A 62 8.88 -12.09 4.68
N ALA A 63 8.76 -13.41 4.89
CA ALA A 63 9.19 -14.43 3.93
C ALA A 63 8.32 -14.45 2.65
N HIS A 64 7.07 -14.00 2.72
CA HIS A 64 6.13 -13.96 1.60
C HIS A 64 5.93 -12.55 1.06
N LEU A 65 6.05 -11.54 1.91
CA LEU A 65 5.88 -10.14 1.57
C LEU A 65 6.93 -9.32 2.31
N PRO A 66 7.97 -8.79 1.66
CA PRO A 66 8.99 -7.97 2.32
C PRO A 66 8.45 -6.62 2.82
N THR A 67 7.51 -6.00 2.10
CA THR A 67 6.98 -4.65 2.39
C THR A 67 5.45 -4.65 2.61
N ALA A 68 4.69 -4.00 1.74
CA ALA A 68 3.23 -4.00 1.70
C ALA A 68 2.73 -4.13 0.26
N THR A 69 1.44 -4.45 0.10
CA THR A 69 0.76 -4.59 -1.18
C THR A 69 -0.75 -4.52 -0.98
N THR A 70 -1.50 -4.45 -2.07
CA THR A 70 -2.93 -4.77 -2.08
C THR A 70 -3.27 -5.81 -3.15
N ASP A 71 -4.31 -6.61 -2.91
CA ASP A 71 -4.95 -7.48 -3.90
C ASP A 71 -6.32 -6.94 -4.35
N GLY A 72 -6.65 -5.70 -3.95
CA GLY A 72 -7.95 -5.07 -4.17
C GLY A 72 -9.05 -5.44 -3.17
N ARG A 73 -8.81 -6.37 -2.24
CA ARG A 73 -9.73 -6.75 -1.15
C ARG A 73 -9.10 -6.57 0.24
N HIS A 74 -7.78 -6.67 0.30
CA HIS A 74 -6.96 -6.57 1.48
C HIS A 74 -5.85 -5.55 1.25
N LEU A 75 -5.46 -4.86 2.32
CA LEU A 75 -4.14 -4.25 2.44
C LEU A 75 -3.28 -5.22 3.25
N LEU A 76 -2.27 -5.77 2.60
CA LEU A 76 -1.35 -6.77 3.15
C LEU A 76 -0.04 -6.08 3.48
N PHE A 77 0.54 -6.34 4.65
CA PHE A 77 1.82 -5.75 5.03
C PHE A 77 2.63 -6.63 5.98
N ASN A 78 3.94 -6.53 5.89
CA ASN A 78 4.86 -7.15 6.83
C ASN A 78 4.97 -6.30 8.10
N ALA A 79 4.55 -6.87 9.24
CA ALA A 79 4.57 -6.17 10.52
C ALA A 79 5.99 -5.77 10.94
N ALA A 80 6.99 -6.66 10.76
CA ALA A 80 8.37 -6.36 11.14
C ALA A 80 8.96 -5.20 10.32
N TRP A 81 8.63 -5.13 9.03
CA TRP A 81 9.02 -4.00 8.18
C TRP A 81 8.24 -2.73 8.52
N SER A 82 6.91 -2.84 8.73
CA SER A 82 6.04 -1.72 9.12
C SER A 82 6.49 -1.06 10.43
N ALA A 83 7.06 -1.83 11.36
CA ALA A 83 7.60 -1.31 12.62
C ALA A 83 8.76 -0.31 12.42
N GLY A 84 9.45 -0.35 11.27
CA GLY A 84 10.48 0.61 10.90
C GLY A 84 9.95 1.88 10.23
N LEU A 85 8.66 1.96 9.91
CA LEU A 85 8.07 3.12 9.25
C LEU A 85 7.65 4.19 10.26
N ASP A 86 7.98 5.44 9.96
CA ASP A 86 7.35 6.56 10.64
C ASP A 86 5.85 6.67 10.27
N THR A 87 5.09 7.41 11.08
CA THR A 87 3.64 7.57 10.91
C THR A 87 3.27 8.26 9.59
N ARG A 88 4.06 9.21 9.09
CA ARG A 88 3.77 9.89 7.82
C ARG A 88 3.91 8.91 6.66
N THR A 89 5.00 8.15 6.62
CA THR A 89 5.27 7.17 5.57
C THR A 89 4.24 6.04 5.58
N ARG A 90 3.88 5.51 6.76
CA ARG A 90 2.83 4.47 6.89
C ARG A 90 1.46 4.96 6.40
N ARG A 91 1.07 6.19 6.75
CA ARG A 91 -0.19 6.80 6.27
C ARG A 91 -0.18 7.02 4.76
N PHE A 92 0.92 7.54 4.21
CA PHE A 92 1.07 7.70 2.77
C PHE A 92 0.90 6.36 2.06
N LEU A 93 1.63 5.33 2.50
CA LEU A 93 1.60 4.00 1.90
C LEU A 93 0.21 3.37 1.95
N GLN A 94 -0.47 3.48 3.08
CA GLN A 94 -1.82 2.97 3.23
C GLN A 94 -2.78 3.67 2.26
N ALA A 95 -2.68 5.00 2.10
CA ALA A 95 -3.51 5.73 1.14
C ALA A 95 -3.15 5.35 -0.30
N HIS A 96 -1.86 5.24 -0.61
CA HIS A 96 -1.34 4.82 -1.90
C HIS A 96 -1.97 3.49 -2.33
N LEU A 97 -1.89 2.46 -1.49
CA LEU A 97 -2.47 1.15 -1.79
C LEU A 97 -3.99 1.21 -2.01
N VAL A 98 -4.73 1.99 -1.22
CA VAL A 98 -6.17 2.20 -1.44
C VAL A 98 -6.43 2.80 -2.82
N TRP A 99 -5.64 3.79 -3.22
CA TRP A 99 -5.83 4.49 -4.49
C TRP A 99 -5.36 3.67 -5.70
N HIS A 100 -4.45 2.70 -5.55
CA HIS A 100 -4.20 1.67 -6.57
C HIS A 100 -5.46 0.86 -6.88
N CYS A 101 -6.22 0.45 -5.86
CA CYS A 101 -7.50 -0.26 -6.05
C CYS A 101 -8.51 0.60 -6.81
N VAL A 102 -8.62 1.87 -6.42
CA VAL A 102 -9.55 2.83 -7.02
C VAL A 102 -9.20 3.09 -8.48
N ALA A 103 -7.92 3.22 -8.80
CA ALA A 103 -7.40 3.39 -10.15
C ALA A 103 -7.53 2.11 -11.01
N GLY A 104 -7.76 0.95 -10.39
CA GLY A 104 -7.74 -0.33 -11.07
C GLY A 104 -6.33 -0.82 -11.41
N HIS A 105 -5.31 -0.29 -10.75
CA HIS A 105 -3.91 -0.66 -10.91
C HIS A 105 -3.58 -1.97 -10.16
N LEU A 106 -4.38 -3.01 -10.40
CA LEU A 106 -4.25 -4.31 -9.72
C LEU A 106 -3.47 -5.32 -10.56
N HIS A 107 -3.48 -5.17 -11.89
CA HIS A 107 -2.83 -6.11 -12.81
C HIS A 107 -2.22 -5.38 -13.99
N ALA A 108 -0.96 -5.71 -14.29
CA ALA A 108 -0.32 -5.25 -15.51
C ALA A 108 -1.01 -5.83 -16.75
N PRO A 109 -1.23 -5.01 -17.80
CA PRO A 109 -1.60 -5.54 -19.12
C PRO A 109 -0.58 -6.59 -19.58
N ARG A 110 -1.04 -7.60 -20.32
CA ARG A 110 -0.23 -8.77 -20.72
C ARG A 110 1.07 -8.39 -21.44
N ASP A 111 1.03 -7.37 -22.28
CA ASP A 111 2.15 -6.94 -23.12
C ASP A 111 2.99 -5.83 -22.46
N TRP A 112 2.73 -5.53 -21.18
CA TRP A 112 3.46 -4.50 -20.46
C TRP A 112 4.53 -5.10 -19.54
N GLU A 113 5.72 -4.52 -19.58
CA GLU A 113 6.80 -4.84 -18.66
C GLU A 113 6.40 -4.42 -17.25
N ARG A 114 6.45 -5.37 -16.31
CA ARG A 114 5.79 -5.26 -15.01
C ARG A 114 6.36 -4.14 -14.16
N ARG A 115 7.69 -3.96 -14.12
CA ARG A 115 8.35 -2.95 -13.31
C ARG A 115 8.03 -1.55 -13.81
N ARG A 116 8.11 -1.33 -15.11
CA ARG A 116 7.75 -0.06 -15.77
C ARG A 116 6.26 0.26 -15.61
N TRP A 117 5.38 -0.75 -15.73
CA TRP A 117 3.96 -0.57 -15.44
C TRP A 117 3.75 -0.15 -13.99
N HIS A 118 4.42 -0.81 -13.04
CA HIS A 118 4.29 -0.48 -11.62
C HIS A 118 4.73 0.95 -11.33
N LEU A 119 5.91 1.36 -11.80
CA LEU A 119 6.39 2.74 -11.63
C LEU A 119 5.46 3.79 -12.28
N ALA A 120 4.85 3.47 -13.43
CA ALA A 120 3.86 4.34 -14.05
C ALA A 120 2.59 4.46 -13.19
N CYS A 121 2.12 3.35 -12.60
CA CYS A 121 0.99 3.33 -11.68
C CYS A 121 1.28 4.12 -10.40
N ASP A 122 2.46 3.91 -9.80
CA ASP A 122 2.88 4.62 -8.57
C ASP A 122 2.93 6.12 -8.83
N HIS A 123 3.51 6.54 -9.95
CA HIS A 123 3.53 7.95 -10.34
C HIS A 123 2.11 8.53 -10.41
N LYS A 124 1.19 7.84 -11.09
CA LYS A 124 -0.20 8.28 -11.25
C LYS A 124 -0.90 8.40 -9.89
N VAL A 125 -0.74 7.42 -9.02
CA VAL A 125 -1.34 7.43 -7.68
C VAL A 125 -0.70 8.51 -6.83
N ASN A 126 0.62 8.65 -6.80
CA ASN A 126 1.32 9.65 -6.00
C ASN A 126 0.98 11.08 -6.44
N ALA A 127 0.85 11.33 -7.74
CA ALA A 127 0.37 12.60 -8.26
C ALA A 127 -1.08 12.91 -7.79
N LEU A 128 -1.94 11.89 -7.73
CA LEU A 128 -3.29 12.03 -7.20
C LEU A 128 -3.31 12.30 -5.68
N LEU A 129 -2.44 11.63 -4.92
CA LEU A 129 -2.29 11.86 -3.48
C LEU A 129 -1.87 13.29 -3.15
N LEU A 130 -1.00 13.91 -3.96
CA LEU A 130 -0.68 15.33 -3.84
C LEU A 130 -1.90 16.23 -4.02
N LEU A 131 -2.78 15.93 -4.99
CA LEU A 131 -4.03 16.68 -5.20
C LEU A 131 -5.04 16.50 -4.04
N LEU A 132 -4.92 15.40 -3.30
CA LEU A 132 -5.69 15.13 -2.08
C LEU A 132 -5.07 15.78 -0.83
N GLY A 133 -3.91 16.45 -0.97
CA GLY A 133 -3.18 17.04 0.15
C GLY A 133 -2.50 16.00 1.05
N ILE A 134 -2.30 14.78 0.57
CA ILE A 134 -1.55 13.74 1.29
C ILE A 134 -0.06 13.93 0.97
N PRO A 135 0.79 14.18 1.97
CA PRO A 135 2.21 14.45 1.73
C PRO A 135 2.96 13.17 1.35
N LEU A 136 3.77 13.26 0.30
CA LEU A 136 4.65 12.17 -0.14
C LEU A 136 5.91 12.08 0.73
N PRO A 137 6.46 10.88 0.99
CA PRO A 137 7.84 10.68 1.39
C PRO A 137 8.83 11.22 0.35
N ASP A 138 10.06 11.54 0.77
CA ASP A 138 11.08 12.14 -0.09
C ASP A 138 11.54 11.21 -1.22
N ASP A 139 11.43 9.89 -0.99
CA ASP A 139 11.81 8.82 -1.92
C ASP A 139 10.61 8.24 -2.69
N ALA A 140 9.41 8.86 -2.59
CA ALA A 140 8.25 8.40 -3.32
C ALA A 140 8.40 8.62 -4.83
N VAL A 141 8.06 7.59 -5.62
CA VAL A 141 8.06 7.65 -7.09
C VAL A 141 7.19 8.80 -7.59
N LEU A 142 7.82 9.81 -8.19
CA LEU A 142 7.13 10.91 -8.83
C LEU A 142 8.01 11.49 -9.94
N PHE A 143 7.49 11.50 -11.17
CA PHE A 143 8.16 12.09 -12.33
C PHE A 143 7.48 13.42 -12.68
N PRO A 144 8.04 14.59 -12.30
CA PRO A 144 7.36 15.88 -12.51
C PRO A 144 6.98 16.16 -13.97
N ALA A 145 7.78 15.68 -14.93
CA ALA A 145 7.52 15.82 -16.37
C ALA A 145 6.26 15.06 -16.84
N CYS A 146 5.76 14.11 -16.05
CA CYS A 146 4.65 13.24 -16.38
C CYS A 146 3.34 13.61 -15.65
N ILE A 147 3.34 14.66 -14.82
CA ILE A 147 2.13 15.09 -14.09
C ILE A 147 1.00 15.40 -15.09
N GLY A 148 -0.17 14.82 -14.84
CA GLY A 148 -1.36 14.98 -15.68
C GLY A 148 -1.39 14.09 -16.93
N GLN A 149 -0.35 13.30 -17.19
CA GLN A 149 -0.33 12.35 -18.31
C GLN A 149 -1.19 11.11 -18.01
N SER A 150 -1.64 10.43 -19.07
CA SER A 150 -2.34 9.15 -18.96
C SER A 150 -1.38 8.02 -18.60
N LEU A 151 -1.87 6.94 -17.99
CA LEU A 151 -1.02 5.80 -17.62
C LEU A 151 -0.21 5.23 -18.81
N PRO A 152 -0.79 5.02 -20.02
CA PRO A 152 0.00 4.62 -21.19
C PRO A 152 1.09 5.61 -21.59
N ALA A 153 0.80 6.92 -21.54
CA ALA A 153 1.80 7.93 -21.87
C ALA A 153 2.97 7.96 -20.88
N VAL A 154 2.69 7.81 -19.57
CA VAL A 154 3.73 7.68 -18.54
C VAL A 154 4.56 6.42 -18.78
N TYR A 155 3.91 5.29 -19.05
CA TYR A 155 4.58 4.01 -19.32
C TYR A 155 5.50 4.08 -20.54
N ASP A 156 5.05 4.68 -21.64
CA ASP A 156 5.87 4.86 -22.84
C ASP A 156 7.05 5.80 -22.60
N TRP A 157 6.82 6.89 -21.85
CA TRP A 157 7.87 7.83 -21.46
C TRP A 157 8.96 7.14 -20.61
N LEU A 158 8.57 6.29 -19.67
CA LEU A 158 9.51 5.51 -18.85
C LEU A 158 10.38 4.54 -19.67
N GLY A 159 9.95 4.16 -20.88
CA GLY A 159 10.79 3.38 -21.81
C GLY A 159 12.08 4.09 -22.24
N HIS A 160 12.14 5.41 -22.08
CA HIS A 160 13.30 6.23 -22.44
C HIS A 160 13.88 6.97 -21.22
N PHE A 161 13.34 6.72 -20.01
CA PHE A 161 13.75 7.42 -18.81
C PHE A 161 15.15 6.96 -18.35
N PRO A 162 16.13 7.87 -18.27
CA PRO A 162 17.44 7.52 -17.76
C PRO A 162 17.34 7.20 -16.27
N GLY A 163 17.95 6.10 -15.84
CA GLY A 163 17.96 5.74 -14.42
C GLY A 163 16.71 5.01 -13.93
N LEU A 164 15.89 4.46 -14.83
CA LEU A 164 14.75 3.63 -14.45
C LEU A 164 15.14 2.57 -13.41
N GLU A 165 16.32 1.94 -13.51
CA GLU A 165 16.82 0.93 -12.56
C GLU A 165 17.09 1.43 -11.14
N SER A 166 17.27 2.74 -10.96
CA SER A 166 17.48 3.35 -9.62
C SER A 166 16.17 3.66 -8.90
N GLU A 167 15.05 3.74 -9.63
CA GLU A 167 13.73 3.99 -9.05
C GLU A 167 13.23 2.81 -8.22
N ARG A 168 12.60 3.09 -7.08
CA ARG A 168 12.10 2.08 -6.15
C ARG A 168 10.69 2.43 -5.68
N SER A 169 9.77 1.50 -5.84
CA SER A 169 8.47 1.53 -5.17
C SER A 169 8.65 1.24 -3.67
N LEU A 170 7.88 1.93 -2.83
CA LEU A 170 7.87 1.68 -1.37
C LEU A 170 7.09 0.40 -1.03
N ASP A 171 6.12 0.05 -1.87
CA ASP A 171 5.35 -1.18 -1.84
C ASP A 171 5.85 -2.18 -2.89
N MET A 172 5.36 -3.41 -2.78
CA MET A 172 5.47 -4.37 -3.85
C MET A 172 4.29 -4.24 -4.79
N ALA A 173 4.55 -4.53 -6.06
CA ALA A 173 3.48 -4.72 -7.03
C ALA A 173 2.42 -5.69 -6.49
N PRO A 174 1.12 -5.43 -6.76
CA PRO A 174 0.01 -6.24 -6.31
C PRO A 174 0.30 -7.74 -6.37
N ILE A 175 0.27 -8.42 -5.22
CA ILE A 175 0.41 -9.87 -5.17
C ILE A 175 -0.83 -10.51 -5.80
N THR A 176 -0.64 -11.15 -6.94
CA THR A 176 -1.67 -12.00 -7.55
C THR A 176 -1.61 -13.40 -6.91
N TRP A 177 -2.33 -13.60 -5.80
CA TRP A 177 -2.48 -14.94 -5.18
C TRP A 177 -3.21 -15.94 -6.08
N THR A 178 -3.85 -15.45 -7.14
CA THR A 178 -4.46 -16.25 -8.18
C THR A 178 -3.90 -15.81 -9.53
N SER A 179 -2.99 -16.61 -10.07
CA SER A 179 -2.68 -16.57 -11.48
C SER A 179 -3.95 -16.86 -12.29
N HIS A 180 -4.24 -15.97 -13.24
CA HIS A 180 -5.20 -16.04 -14.34
C HIS A 180 -6.53 -15.31 -14.13
N LEU A 181 -6.72 -14.34 -15.03
CA LEU A 181 -7.84 -13.41 -15.22
C LEU A 181 -7.77 -12.17 -14.34
N SER A 182 -7.73 -11.00 -14.99
CA SER A 182 -8.23 -9.78 -14.38
C SER A 182 -9.58 -10.12 -13.77
N ASP A 183 -9.71 -9.96 -12.46
CA ASP A 183 -11.02 -10.06 -11.82
C ASP A 183 -11.81 -8.82 -12.28
N ASP A 184 -12.35 -8.88 -13.50
CA ASP A 184 -13.11 -7.78 -14.10
C ASP A 184 -14.29 -7.40 -13.20
N THR A 185 -14.78 -8.36 -12.40
CA THR A 185 -15.80 -8.11 -11.39
C THR A 185 -15.26 -7.24 -10.27
N LEU A 186 -14.05 -7.50 -9.74
CA LEU A 186 -13.40 -6.63 -8.76
C LEU A 186 -13.10 -5.24 -9.33
N LEU A 187 -12.62 -5.15 -10.58
CA LEU A 187 -12.34 -3.85 -11.21
C LEU A 187 -13.61 -3.02 -11.40
N ARG A 188 -14.71 -3.65 -11.87
CA ARG A 188 -16.03 -3.01 -11.97
C ARG A 188 -16.56 -2.60 -10.61
N TRP A 189 -16.41 -3.46 -9.61
CA TRP A 189 -16.84 -3.16 -8.25
C TRP A 189 -16.14 -1.91 -7.69
N TRP A 190 -14.81 -1.80 -7.85
CA TRP A 190 -14.10 -0.59 -7.47
C TRP A 190 -14.52 0.63 -8.27
N GLN A 191 -14.95 0.45 -9.53
CA GLN A 191 -15.44 1.56 -10.35
C GLN A 191 -16.77 2.08 -9.81
N GLU A 192 -17.67 1.18 -9.43
CA GLU A 192 -18.92 1.52 -8.76
C GLU A 192 -18.66 2.26 -7.44
N LYS A 193 -17.71 1.80 -6.62
CA LYS A 193 -17.34 2.48 -5.37
C LYS A 193 -16.73 3.85 -5.59
N ALA A 194 -15.89 4.02 -6.61
CA ALA A 194 -15.37 5.32 -7.00
C ALA A 194 -16.50 6.28 -7.41
N GLN A 195 -17.48 5.82 -8.20
CA GLN A 195 -18.64 6.61 -8.63
C GLN A 195 -19.58 6.97 -7.47
N GLU A 196 -19.85 6.04 -6.54
CA GLU A 196 -20.63 6.29 -5.34
C GLU A 196 -19.99 7.40 -4.48
N VAL A 197 -18.67 7.34 -4.31
CA VAL A 197 -17.90 8.34 -3.58
C VAL A 197 -17.90 9.68 -4.32
N ALA A 198 -17.68 9.68 -5.63
CA ALA A 198 -17.77 10.90 -6.44
C ALA A 198 -19.14 11.57 -6.27
N LYS A 199 -20.24 10.83 -6.44
CA LYS A 199 -21.61 11.34 -6.27
C LYS A 199 -21.85 11.91 -4.87
N ARG A 200 -21.28 11.28 -3.83
CA ARG A 200 -21.47 11.70 -2.44
C ARG A 200 -20.70 12.96 -2.07
N TYR A 201 -19.47 13.09 -2.56
CA TYR A 201 -18.55 14.14 -2.13
C TYR A 201 -18.35 15.25 -3.16
N LEU A 202 -18.92 15.15 -4.36
CA LEU A 202 -18.87 16.21 -5.37
C LEU A 202 -19.41 17.53 -4.80
N GLY A 203 -18.64 18.60 -4.95
CA GLY A 203 -18.97 19.93 -4.43
C GLY A 203 -18.65 20.13 -2.93
N THR A 204 -18.13 19.11 -2.24
CA THR A 204 -17.62 19.25 -0.86
C THR A 204 -16.15 19.68 -0.87
N PRO A 205 -15.62 20.30 0.20
CA PRO A 205 -14.20 20.64 0.29
C PRO A 205 -13.27 19.41 0.30
N TYR A 206 -13.81 18.21 0.50
CA TYR A 206 -13.04 16.96 0.60
C TYR A 206 -12.82 16.28 -0.76
N LEU A 207 -13.42 16.79 -1.84
CA LEU A 207 -13.25 16.24 -3.18
C LEU A 207 -13.13 17.37 -4.21
N SER A 208 -11.89 17.64 -4.64
CA SER A 208 -11.63 18.61 -5.70
C SER A 208 -12.20 18.13 -7.04
N GLY A 209 -12.48 19.06 -7.95
CA GLY A 209 -13.00 18.73 -9.29
C GLY A 209 -12.09 17.79 -10.08
N HIS A 210 -10.77 17.92 -9.93
CA HIS A 210 -9.78 17.04 -10.57
C HIS A 210 -9.88 15.60 -10.05
N VAL A 211 -9.96 15.42 -8.73
CA VAL A 211 -10.10 14.09 -8.13
C VAL A 211 -11.48 13.49 -8.45
N ALA A 212 -12.54 14.31 -8.49
CA ALA A 212 -13.86 13.86 -8.90
C ALA A 212 -13.86 13.36 -10.36
N ALA A 213 -13.20 14.08 -11.28
CA ALA A 213 -13.04 13.65 -12.66
C ALA A 213 -12.25 12.32 -12.75
N PHE A 214 -11.18 12.18 -11.96
CA PHE A 214 -10.44 10.92 -11.86
C PHE A 214 -11.32 9.76 -11.36
N LEU A 215 -12.14 9.96 -10.32
CA LEU A 215 -13.02 8.91 -9.80
C LEU A 215 -14.04 8.40 -10.83
N VAL A 216 -14.45 9.24 -11.78
CA VAL A 216 -15.41 8.88 -12.84
C VAL A 216 -14.71 8.21 -14.03
N THR A 217 -13.52 8.69 -14.40
CA THR A 217 -12.84 8.30 -15.64
C THR A 217 -11.73 7.26 -15.43
N ARG A 218 -11.12 7.23 -14.23
CA ARG A 218 -9.87 6.53 -13.90
C ARG A 218 -8.69 6.92 -14.79
N GLN A 219 -8.74 8.10 -15.41
CA GLN A 219 -7.69 8.61 -16.29
C GLN A 219 -6.99 9.81 -15.68
#